data_AF-A0A6V3MW04-F1
#
_entry.id   AF-A0A6V3MW04-F1
#
_cell.length_a   1.000
_cell.length_b   1.000
_cell.length_c   1.000
_cell.angle_alpha   90.00
_cell.angle_beta   90.00
_cell.angle_gamma   90.00
#
_symmetry.space_group_name_H-M   'P 1'
#
loop_
_entity.id
_entity.type
_entity.pdbx_description
1 polymer ?
#
loop_
_entity_poly.entity_id
_entity_poly.type
_entity_poly.pdbx_seq_one_letter_code
_entity_poly.pdbx_strand_id
1 'polypeptide(L)'
;AVRRDRIARNSLFQTHTNGHRDMKCPEPPCFRIGVCRTCFEDNACCHCLGRIGFSFFEKYREPLMGFAAFLSFVAVIFQIIPVVSLSTDTQTMKNVAWVEGESPDYHFWIGLSGVVLEANANSSISRTAQWKDIDCERTYDDIVEVNSEDCNTCRRASLGSVVTVIMALITSIPQLTTDVQRSHPEGDLNCQKVFGVVTGSSRNHTSRTHQPEANAPRHK
;
A
#
# COMPACT_ATOMS: atom_id res chain seq x y z
N ALA A 1 -24.88 -58.48 15.35
CA ALA A 1 -23.61 -58.00 15.93
C ALA A 1 -22.95 -57.03 14.95
N VAL A 2 -23.25 -55.72 15.04
CA VAL A 2 -22.52 -54.65 14.32
C VAL A 2 -22.47 -53.46 15.28
N ARG A 3 -21.26 -53.05 15.66
CA ARG A 3 -20.94 -52.04 16.67
C ARG A 3 -21.50 -50.66 16.26
N ARG A 4 -22.50 -50.19 16.99
CA ARG A 4 -22.67 -48.77 17.31
C ARG A 4 -21.84 -48.45 18.55
N ASP A 5 -21.56 -47.17 18.77
CA ASP A 5 -20.96 -46.58 19.98
C ASP A 5 -19.46 -46.33 19.96
N ARG A 6 -19.07 -45.18 19.38
CA ARG A 6 -18.05 -44.29 19.98
C ARG A 6 -17.98 -42.92 19.28
N ILE A 7 -18.98 -42.07 19.49
CA ILE A 7 -18.87 -40.62 19.23
C ILE A 7 -19.57 -39.88 20.38
N ALA A 8 -18.95 -39.83 21.55
CA ALA A 8 -19.35 -38.91 22.62
C ALA A 8 -18.23 -38.88 23.67
N ARG A 9 -17.35 -37.89 23.57
CA ARG A 9 -16.62 -37.23 24.68
C ARG A 9 -15.46 -36.43 24.09
N ASN A 10 -15.64 -35.11 24.01
CA ASN A 10 -14.60 -34.09 24.23
C ASN A 10 -15.22 -32.69 24.08
N SER A 11 -16.24 -32.40 24.89
CA SER A 11 -16.89 -31.09 24.96
C SER A 11 -16.98 -30.64 26.41
N LEU A 12 -15.83 -30.47 27.07
CA LEU A 12 -15.78 -29.84 28.40
C LEU A 12 -14.36 -29.35 28.70
N PHE A 13 -13.94 -28.35 27.94
CA PHE A 13 -12.89 -27.42 28.35
C PHE A 13 -13.46 -26.01 28.20
N GLN A 14 -14.47 -25.69 29.02
CA GLN A 14 -14.89 -24.31 29.25
C GLN A 14 -14.00 -23.74 30.35
N THR A 15 -12.83 -23.23 29.97
CA THR A 15 -12.06 -22.33 30.82
C THR A 15 -12.87 -21.04 30.97
N HIS A 16 -13.46 -20.84 32.15
CA HIS A 16 -14.00 -19.56 32.58
C HIS A 16 -12.85 -18.55 32.71
N THR A 17 -12.53 -17.84 31.63
CA THR A 17 -11.70 -16.64 31.67
C THR A 17 -12.57 -15.48 32.18
N ASN A 18 -12.12 -14.89 33.29
CA ASN A 18 -12.77 -13.75 33.94
C ASN A 18 -12.87 -12.56 32.97
N GLY A 19 -14.09 -12.16 32.62
CA GLY A 19 -14.53 -10.75 32.60
C GLY A 19 -13.83 -9.74 31.70
N HIS A 20 -12.84 -10.10 30.88
CA HIS A 20 -12.45 -9.27 29.76
C HIS A 20 -13.56 -9.40 28.72
N ARG A 21 -14.22 -8.29 28.38
CA ARG A 21 -15.15 -8.28 27.25
C ARG A 21 -14.32 -8.56 26.02
N ASP A 22 -14.27 -9.82 25.62
CA ASP A 22 -13.66 -10.26 24.38
C ASP A 22 -14.35 -9.49 23.27
N MET A 23 -13.66 -8.47 22.75
CA MET A 23 -14.10 -7.72 21.61
C MET A 23 -13.98 -8.65 20.41
N LYS A 24 -15.03 -9.46 20.19
CA LYS A 24 -15.11 -10.36 19.05
C LYS A 24 -15.01 -9.53 17.79
N CYS A 25 -13.99 -9.79 16.99
CA CYS A 25 -13.89 -9.19 15.67
C CYS A 25 -15.18 -9.52 14.89
N PRO A 26 -15.85 -8.52 14.30
CA PRO A 26 -17.05 -8.78 13.53
C PRO A 26 -16.71 -9.70 12.37
N GLU A 27 -17.54 -10.72 12.14
CA GLU A 27 -17.39 -11.60 10.99
C GLU A 27 -17.35 -10.78 9.69
N PRO A 28 -16.46 -11.11 8.75
CA PRO A 28 -16.37 -10.36 7.50
C PRO A 28 -17.69 -10.44 6.72
N PRO A 29 -18.05 -9.42 5.94
CA PRO A 29 -19.34 -9.36 5.25
C PRO A 29 -19.57 -10.54 4.31
N CYS A 30 -18.52 -11.14 3.75
CA CYS A 30 -18.62 -12.35 2.93
C CYS A 30 -19.16 -13.57 3.68
N PHE A 31 -18.95 -13.67 5.01
CA PHE A 31 -19.46 -14.78 5.82
C PHE A 31 -20.98 -14.73 6.01
N ARG A 32 -21.59 -13.56 5.81
CA ARG A 32 -23.05 -13.40 5.88
C ARG A 32 -23.77 -14.02 4.67
N ILE A 33 -23.04 -14.33 3.60
CA ILE A 33 -23.56 -14.98 2.40
C ILE A 33 -23.29 -16.48 2.54
N GLY A 34 -24.34 -17.30 2.73
CA GLY A 34 -24.20 -18.73 3.01
C GLY A 34 -23.37 -19.50 1.97
N VAL A 35 -23.45 -19.10 0.70
CA VAL A 35 -22.66 -19.69 -0.40
C VAL A 35 -21.17 -19.44 -0.22
N CYS A 36 -20.77 -18.26 0.24
CA CYS A 36 -19.35 -17.93 0.42
C CYS A 36 -18.71 -18.79 1.53
N ARG A 37 -19.45 -19.05 2.62
CA ARG A 37 -18.95 -19.89 3.71
C ARG A 37 -18.63 -21.30 3.24
N THR A 38 -19.57 -21.94 2.55
CA THR A 38 -19.39 -23.32 2.06
C THR A 38 -18.37 -23.42 0.91
N CYS A 39 -18.32 -22.42 0.02
CA CYS A 39 -17.40 -22.45 -1.11
C CYS A 39 -15.96 -22.08 -0.76
N PHE A 40 -15.74 -21.17 0.20
CA PHE A 40 -14.42 -20.62 0.49
C PHE A 40 -13.84 -21.04 1.83
N GLU A 41 -14.65 -21.19 2.88
CA GLU A 41 -14.13 -21.59 4.19
C GLU A 41 -14.10 -23.12 4.33
N ASP A 42 -15.22 -23.77 4.01
CA ASP A 42 -15.40 -25.21 4.24
C ASP A 42 -14.86 -26.08 3.07
N ASN A 43 -14.26 -25.48 2.05
CA ASN A 43 -13.68 -26.21 0.92
C ASN A 43 -12.43 -26.97 1.37
N ALA A 44 -12.34 -28.25 0.96
CA ALA A 44 -11.19 -29.12 1.23
C ALA A 44 -9.84 -28.49 0.87
N CYS A 45 -9.77 -27.68 -0.20
CA CYS A 45 -8.56 -26.97 -0.59
C CYS A 45 -8.12 -25.94 0.47
N CYS A 46 -9.04 -25.08 0.91
CA CYS A 46 -8.76 -24.07 1.94
C CYS A 46 -8.45 -24.71 3.29
N HIS A 47 -9.12 -25.81 3.64
CA HIS A 47 -8.79 -26.58 4.83
C HIS A 47 -7.40 -27.23 4.76
N CYS A 48 -7.00 -27.74 3.60
CA CYS A 48 -5.68 -28.32 3.40
C CYS A 48 -4.59 -27.24 3.51
N LEU A 49 -4.74 -26.13 2.78
CA LEU A 49 -3.80 -25.02 2.78
C LEU A 49 -3.76 -24.28 4.12
N GLY A 50 -4.90 -24.14 4.79
CA GLY A 50 -5.01 -23.48 6.10
C GLY A 50 -4.32 -24.25 7.22
N ARG A 51 -4.10 -25.56 7.04
CA ARG A 51 -3.30 -26.42 7.93
C ARG A 51 -1.80 -26.38 7.62
N ILE A 52 -1.39 -25.82 6.48
CA ILE A 52 0.02 -25.64 6.15
C ILE A 52 0.53 -24.46 6.97
N GLY A 53 1.13 -24.77 8.11
CA GLY A 53 1.77 -23.81 9.01
C GLY A 53 2.82 -24.50 9.86
N PHE A 54 3.83 -23.76 10.30
CA PHE A 54 4.79 -24.28 11.27
C PHE A 54 4.20 -24.11 12.68
N SER A 55 4.08 -25.23 13.41
CA SER A 55 3.62 -25.24 14.81
C SER A 55 4.45 -24.32 15.73
N PHE A 56 5.71 -24.08 15.37
CA PHE A 56 6.57 -23.13 16.06
C PHE A 56 5.99 -21.70 16.09
N PHE A 57 5.39 -21.24 14.98
CA PHE A 57 4.84 -19.89 14.88
C PHE A 57 3.50 -19.71 15.59
N GLU A 58 2.79 -20.79 15.95
CA GLU A 58 1.53 -20.66 16.69
C GLU A 58 1.74 -19.99 18.05
N LYS A 59 2.86 -20.29 18.73
CA LYS A 59 3.22 -19.70 20.03
C LYS A 59 3.56 -18.20 19.94
N TYR A 60 4.15 -17.77 18.81
CA TYR A 60 4.59 -16.39 18.59
C TYR A 60 3.68 -15.62 17.63
N ARG A 61 2.51 -16.19 17.32
CA ARG A 61 1.60 -15.66 16.32
C ARG A 61 1.13 -14.25 16.67
N GLU A 62 0.63 -14.08 17.87
CA GLU A 62 0.09 -12.80 18.36
C GLU A 62 1.13 -11.68 18.30
N PRO A 63 2.34 -11.81 18.88
CA PRO A 63 3.35 -10.75 18.79
C PRO A 63 3.85 -10.54 17.35
N LEU A 64 3.95 -11.58 16.53
CA LEU A 64 4.37 -11.46 15.14
C LEU A 64 3.34 -10.68 14.29
N MET A 65 2.05 -11.03 14.41
CA MET A 65 0.97 -10.34 13.71
C MET A 65 0.75 -8.93 14.25
N GLY A 66 0.90 -8.73 15.56
CA GLY A 66 0.88 -7.41 16.17
C GLY A 66 2.01 -6.51 15.64
N PHE A 67 3.23 -7.05 15.51
CA PHE A 67 4.34 -6.33 14.90
C PHE A 67 4.10 -6.01 13.41
N ALA A 68 3.53 -6.95 12.65
CA ALA A 68 3.15 -6.70 11.27
C ALA A 68 2.10 -5.60 11.14
N ALA A 69 1.04 -5.61 11.97
CA ALA A 69 0.04 -4.55 12.01
C ALA A 69 0.66 -3.19 12.37
N PHE A 70 1.62 -3.17 13.30
CA PHE A 70 2.38 -1.97 13.62
C PHE A 70 3.18 -1.43 12.43
N LEU A 71 3.89 -2.31 11.70
CA LEU A 71 4.61 -1.91 10.49
C LEU A 71 3.66 -1.39 9.40
N SER A 72 2.49 -2.02 9.22
CA SER A 72 1.44 -1.55 8.31
C SER A 72 0.94 -0.16 8.70
N PHE A 73 0.76 0.11 10.00
CA PHE A 73 0.38 1.42 10.50
C PHE A 73 1.46 2.48 10.22
N VAL A 74 2.73 2.16 10.48
CA VAL A 74 3.86 3.04 10.13
C VAL A 74 3.93 3.30 8.63
N ALA A 75 3.68 2.30 7.79
CA ALA A 75 3.63 2.45 6.35
C ALA A 75 2.51 3.42 5.91
N VAL A 76 1.32 3.36 6.52
CA VAL A 76 0.24 4.31 6.27
C VAL A 76 0.67 5.73 6.61
N ILE A 77 1.40 5.94 7.72
CA ILE A 77 1.94 7.26 8.06
C ILE A 77 2.87 7.78 6.96
N PHE A 78 3.78 6.95 6.46
CA PHE A 78 4.66 7.32 5.35
C PHE A 78 3.91 7.59 4.05
N GLN A 79 2.80 6.90 3.78
CA GLN A 79 1.93 7.15 2.62
C GLN A 79 1.16 8.47 2.70
N ILE A 80 1.02 9.07 3.88
CA ILE A 80 0.39 10.39 4.01
C ILE A 80 1.29 11.48 3.40
N ILE A 81 2.62 11.36 3.53
CA ILE A 81 3.59 12.33 2.98
C ILE A 81 3.38 12.60 1.48
N PRO A 82 3.39 11.58 0.58
CA PRO A 82 3.13 11.80 -0.84
C PRO A 82 1.72 12.33 -1.10
N VAL A 83 0.72 12.00 -0.29
CA VAL A 83 -0.63 12.57 -0.43
C VAL A 83 -0.65 14.06 -0.09
N VAL A 84 0.08 14.49 0.93
CA VAL A 84 0.24 15.92 1.28
C VAL A 84 0.93 16.68 0.15
N SER A 85 1.85 16.04 -0.59
CA SER A 85 2.49 16.65 -1.75
C SER A 85 1.56 16.87 -2.96
N LEU A 86 0.31 16.39 -2.88
CA LEU A 86 -0.75 16.73 -3.84
C LEU A 86 -1.41 18.08 -3.55
N SER A 87 -1.07 18.72 -2.43
CA SER A 87 -1.58 20.05 -2.07
C SER A 87 -1.27 21.07 -3.16
N THR A 88 -2.15 22.06 -3.29
CA THR A 88 -1.98 23.21 -4.18
C THR A 88 -1.36 24.40 -3.46
N ASP A 89 -1.19 24.30 -2.14
CA ASP A 89 -0.58 25.34 -1.33
C ASP A 89 0.94 25.37 -1.54
N THR A 90 1.46 26.54 -1.89
CA THR A 90 2.87 26.75 -2.25
C THR A 90 3.80 26.35 -1.11
N GLN A 91 3.47 26.72 0.13
CA GLN A 91 4.33 26.41 1.28
C GLN A 91 4.37 24.91 1.56
N THR A 92 3.22 24.25 1.45
CA THR A 92 3.12 22.80 1.55
C THR A 92 3.98 22.14 0.49
N MET A 93 3.86 22.54 -0.78
CA MET A 93 4.66 21.98 -1.88
C MET A 93 6.17 22.16 -1.68
N LYS A 94 6.63 23.29 -1.13
CA LYS A 94 8.04 23.48 -0.77
C LYS A 94 8.49 22.52 0.33
N ASN A 95 7.68 22.34 1.38
CA ASN A 95 8.01 21.48 2.51
C ASN A 95 8.05 19.98 2.19
N VAL A 96 7.28 19.55 1.18
CA VAL A 96 7.22 18.14 0.75
C VAL A 96 7.62 17.97 -0.73
N ALA A 97 8.59 18.76 -1.17
CA ALA A 97 9.16 18.65 -2.51
C ALA A 97 9.88 17.31 -2.70
N TRP A 98 9.73 16.73 -3.89
CA TRP A 98 10.43 15.50 -4.28
C TRP A 98 11.80 15.80 -4.85
N VAL A 99 11.88 16.88 -5.62
CA VAL A 99 13.11 17.38 -6.20
C VAL A 99 13.17 18.87 -5.92
N GLU A 100 14.30 19.30 -5.39
CA GLU A 100 14.65 20.69 -5.21
C GLU A 100 15.84 20.98 -6.12
N GLY A 101 15.84 22.15 -6.76
CA GLY A 101 16.90 22.54 -7.66
C GLY A 101 17.05 24.05 -7.73
N GLU A 102 18.28 24.50 -7.93
CA GLU A 102 18.65 25.90 -7.96
C GLU A 102 19.31 26.25 -9.30
N SER A 103 18.91 27.38 -9.85
CA SER A 103 19.45 28.02 -11.05
C SER A 103 19.84 29.46 -10.69
N PRO A 104 20.76 30.13 -11.41
CA PRO A 104 21.14 31.51 -11.09
C PRO A 104 19.94 32.46 -10.95
N ASP A 105 18.90 32.27 -11.77
CA ASP A 105 17.75 33.16 -11.82
C ASP A 105 16.55 32.67 -10.97
N TYR A 106 16.49 31.39 -10.64
CA TYR A 106 15.33 30.79 -9.98
C TYR A 106 15.67 29.60 -9.08
N HIS A 107 14.93 29.48 -7.99
CA HIS A 107 14.89 28.29 -7.14
C HIS A 107 13.56 27.56 -7.40
N PHE A 108 13.61 26.24 -7.58
CA PHE A 108 12.44 25.46 -7.96
C PHE A 108 12.25 24.21 -7.12
N TRP A 109 10.98 23.91 -6.85
CA TRP A 109 10.55 22.70 -6.14
C TRP A 109 9.54 21.94 -6.99
N ILE A 110 9.80 20.66 -7.20
CA ILE A 110 8.94 19.78 -7.98
C ILE A 110 8.22 18.84 -7.03
N GLY A 111 6.89 18.90 -7.05
CA GLY A 111 6.00 17.99 -6.34
C GLY A 111 5.22 17.06 -7.29
N LEU A 112 4.43 16.15 -6.72
CA LEU A 112 3.56 15.27 -7.52
C LEU A 112 2.45 16.02 -8.25
N SER A 113 1.94 17.14 -7.69
CA SER A 113 0.84 17.92 -8.27
C SER A 113 1.30 19.04 -9.21
N GLY A 114 2.55 19.50 -9.09
CA GLY A 114 3.05 20.60 -9.91
C GLY A 114 4.47 21.04 -9.54
N VAL A 115 4.81 22.26 -9.97
CA VAL A 115 6.11 22.90 -9.75
C VAL A 115 5.90 24.27 -9.11
N VAL A 116 6.75 24.59 -8.14
CA VAL A 116 6.88 25.93 -7.56
C VAL A 116 8.17 26.55 -8.08
N LEU A 117 8.08 27.75 -8.63
CA LEU A 117 9.21 28.57 -9.07
C LEU A 117 9.27 29.84 -8.20
N GLU A 118 10.45 30.17 -7.70
CA GLU A 118 10.74 31.42 -7.00
C GLU A 118 11.93 32.09 -7.67
N ALA A 119 11.76 33.35 -8.06
CA ALA A 119 12.85 34.10 -8.66
C ALA A 119 13.87 34.52 -7.59
N ASN A 120 15.16 34.41 -7.88
CA ASN A 120 16.23 34.81 -6.96
C ASN A 120 16.40 36.32 -6.84
N ALA A 121 15.82 37.10 -7.75
CA ALA A 121 15.78 38.56 -7.61
C ALA A 121 15.01 38.94 -6.35
N ASN A 122 15.35 40.08 -5.71
CA ASN A 122 14.76 40.62 -4.45
C ASN A 122 13.21 40.71 -4.38
N SER A 123 12.49 40.27 -5.40
CA SER A 123 11.05 40.10 -5.44
C SER A 123 10.63 38.70 -5.00
N SER A 124 9.82 38.60 -3.94
CA SER A 124 9.17 37.38 -3.43
C SER A 124 8.05 36.84 -4.34
N ILE A 125 8.26 36.85 -5.65
CA ILE A 125 7.29 36.36 -6.63
C ILE A 125 7.47 34.85 -6.71
N SER A 126 6.61 34.12 -6.00
CA SER A 126 6.47 32.68 -6.14
C SER A 126 5.32 32.38 -7.10
N ARG A 127 5.59 31.58 -8.12
CA ARG A 127 4.57 31.04 -9.04
C ARG A 127 4.44 29.55 -8.82
N THR A 128 3.21 29.10 -8.62
CA THR A 128 2.87 27.68 -8.53
C THR A 128 2.12 27.30 -9.78
N ALA A 129 2.61 26.31 -10.52
CA ALA A 129 1.99 25.79 -11.72
C ALA A 129 1.65 24.31 -11.50
N GLN A 130 0.38 23.94 -11.68
CA GLN A 130 -0.04 22.54 -11.60
C GLN A 130 0.28 21.83 -12.91
N TRP A 131 0.59 20.54 -12.85
CA TRP A 131 0.88 19.73 -14.05
C TRP A 131 -0.26 19.71 -15.08
N LYS A 132 -1.49 19.98 -14.67
CA LYS A 132 -2.63 20.08 -15.59
C LYS A 132 -2.59 21.36 -16.44
N ASP A 133 -2.05 22.45 -15.89
CA ASP A 133 -2.06 23.80 -16.46
C ASP A 133 -0.74 24.13 -17.19
N ILE A 134 0.32 23.34 -16.96
CA ILE A 134 1.60 23.48 -17.66
C ILE A 134 1.46 22.97 -19.10
N ASP A 135 1.65 23.88 -20.04
CA ASP A 135 1.79 23.58 -21.47
C ASP A 135 3.27 23.43 -21.81
N CYS A 136 3.75 22.18 -21.87
CA CYS A 136 5.16 21.87 -22.19
C CYS A 136 5.55 22.31 -23.62
N GLU A 137 4.61 22.63 -24.50
CA GLU A 137 4.89 23.08 -25.87
C GLU A 137 4.99 24.62 -25.94
N ARG A 138 4.15 25.35 -25.18
CA ARG A 138 4.09 26.82 -25.23
C ARG A 138 4.97 27.54 -24.20
N THR A 139 5.41 26.87 -23.15
CA THR A 139 6.25 27.51 -22.10
C THR A 139 7.70 27.69 -22.57
N TYR A 140 8.01 27.34 -23.82
CA TYR A 140 9.38 27.19 -24.35
C TYR A 140 10.00 28.48 -24.91
N ASP A 141 9.23 29.53 -25.17
CA ASP A 141 9.74 30.66 -25.97
C ASP A 141 10.62 31.67 -25.20
N ASP A 142 10.63 31.72 -23.85
CA ASP A 142 11.26 32.87 -23.16
C ASP A 142 12.23 32.60 -22.00
N ILE A 143 12.33 31.40 -21.38
CA ILE A 143 13.03 31.31 -20.06
C ILE A 143 14.02 30.13 -19.88
N VAL A 144 13.81 28.93 -20.45
CA VAL A 144 14.76 27.79 -20.27
C VAL A 144 14.68 26.79 -21.43
N GLU A 145 15.82 26.37 -22.00
CA GLU A 145 15.92 25.25 -22.96
C GLU A 145 15.66 23.89 -22.25
N VAL A 146 14.44 23.65 -21.76
CA VAL A 146 14.03 22.33 -21.24
C VAL A 146 13.36 21.53 -22.35
N ASN A 147 14.05 20.55 -22.92
CA ASN A 147 13.49 19.69 -23.97
C ASN A 147 12.03 19.30 -23.67
N SER A 148 11.12 19.65 -24.58
CA SER A 148 9.68 19.41 -24.43
C SER A 148 9.34 17.93 -24.13
N GLU A 149 10.20 17.01 -24.57
CA GLU A 149 10.08 15.58 -24.31
C GLU A 149 10.30 15.25 -22.82
N ASP A 150 11.27 15.89 -22.18
CA ASP A 150 11.58 15.70 -20.77
C ASP A 150 10.47 16.25 -19.88
N CYS A 151 9.94 17.43 -20.22
CA CYS A 151 8.78 18.02 -19.53
C CYS A 151 7.56 17.09 -19.59
N ASN A 152 7.23 16.56 -20.77
CA ASN A 152 6.12 15.64 -20.95
C ASN A 152 6.33 14.30 -20.24
N THR A 153 7.56 13.79 -20.23
CA THR A 153 7.91 12.56 -19.51
C THR A 153 7.77 12.73 -18.00
N CYS A 154 8.26 13.85 -17.46
CA CYS A 154 8.10 14.20 -16.05
C CYS A 154 6.63 14.36 -15.67
N ARG A 155 5.85 15.10 -16.46
CA ARG A 155 4.40 15.27 -16.26
C ARG A 155 3.67 13.93 -16.21
N ARG A 156 3.94 13.03 -17.16
CA ARG A 156 3.31 11.70 -17.21
C ARG A 156 3.72 10.83 -16.02
N ALA A 157 5.00 10.83 -15.65
CA ALA A 157 5.51 10.08 -14.50
C ALA A 157 4.88 10.57 -13.18
N SER A 158 4.80 11.90 -13.00
CA SER A 158 4.17 12.52 -11.82
C SER A 158 2.69 12.17 -11.73
N LEU A 159 1.93 12.36 -12.81
CA LEU A 159 0.48 12.04 -12.83
C LEU A 159 0.20 10.55 -12.62
N GLY A 160 1.00 9.66 -13.20
CA GLY A 160 0.89 8.20 -12.95
C GLY A 160 1.16 7.83 -11.49
N SER A 161 2.07 8.57 -10.84
CA SER A 161 2.39 8.38 -9.42
C SER A 161 1.26 8.85 -8.51
N VAL A 162 0.52 9.92 -8.87
CA VAL A 162 -0.64 10.41 -8.08
C VAL A 162 -1.68 9.31 -7.88
N VAL A 163 -2.10 8.65 -8.96
CA VAL A 163 -3.10 7.58 -8.90
C VAL A 163 -2.58 6.42 -8.05
N THR A 164 -1.30 6.07 -8.19
CA THR A 164 -0.66 4.99 -7.45
C THR A 164 -0.65 5.27 -5.95
N VAL A 165 -0.28 6.49 -5.55
CA VAL A 165 -0.25 6.91 -4.13
C VAL A 165 -1.64 6.89 -3.50
N ILE A 166 -2.66 7.42 -4.19
CA ILE A 166 -4.03 7.43 -3.69
C ILE A 166 -4.56 5.99 -3.52
N MET A 167 -4.33 5.14 -4.52
CA MET A 167 -4.74 3.73 -4.44
C MET A 167 -3.97 2.96 -3.36
N ALA A 168 -2.68 3.26 -3.15
CA ALA A 168 -1.91 2.69 -2.06
C ALA A 168 -2.53 3.05 -0.70
N LEU A 169 -2.88 4.32 -0.47
CA LEU A 169 -3.51 4.74 0.78
C LEU A 169 -4.87 4.07 1.01
N ILE A 170 -5.73 4.03 -0.02
CA ILE A 170 -7.05 3.39 0.06
C ILE A 170 -6.92 1.90 0.37
N THR A 171 -5.99 1.21 -0.29
CA THR A 171 -5.77 -0.24 -0.11
C THR A 171 -5.09 -0.58 1.22
N SER A 172 -4.36 0.34 1.82
CA SER A 172 -3.74 0.13 3.13
C SER A 172 -4.72 0.10 4.31
N ILE A 173 -5.92 0.70 4.19
CA ILE A 173 -6.94 0.65 5.27
C ILE A 173 -7.51 -0.77 5.46
N PRO A 174 -8.00 -1.46 4.41
CA PRO A 174 -8.41 -2.86 4.53
C PRO A 174 -7.27 -3.78 4.98
N GLN A 175 -6.03 -3.50 4.56
CA GLN A 175 -4.85 -4.27 4.96
C GLN A 175 -4.62 -4.17 6.48
N LEU A 176 -4.63 -2.96 7.03
CA LEU A 176 -4.48 -2.75 8.48
C LEU A 176 -5.58 -3.46 9.27
N THR A 177 -6.82 -3.37 8.79
CA THR A 177 -7.96 -4.07 9.40
C THR A 177 -7.75 -5.58 9.39
N THR A 178 -7.25 -6.12 8.28
CA THR A 178 -6.96 -7.55 8.13
C THR A 178 -5.83 -8.00 9.05
N ASP A 179 -4.76 -7.22 9.18
CA ASP A 179 -3.64 -7.55 10.07
C ASP A 179 -4.09 -7.60 11.54
N VAL A 180 -4.96 -6.65 11.96
CA VAL A 180 -5.58 -6.65 13.31
C VAL A 180 -6.54 -7.82 13.51
N GLN A 181 -7.30 -8.22 12.49
CA GLN A 181 -8.16 -9.42 12.59
C GLN A 181 -7.33 -10.69 12.76
N ARG A 182 -6.20 -10.80 12.07
CA ARG A 182 -5.34 -11.99 12.08
C ARG A 182 -4.47 -12.15 13.32
N SER A 183 -4.36 -11.11 14.16
CA SER A 183 -3.73 -11.23 15.48
C SER A 183 -4.55 -12.10 16.43
N HIS A 184 -5.86 -12.23 16.21
CA HIS A 184 -6.75 -13.06 17.02
C HIS A 184 -6.90 -14.46 16.40
N PRO A 185 -6.71 -15.55 17.17
CA PRO A 185 -6.89 -16.91 16.68
C PRO A 185 -8.29 -17.19 16.10
N GLU A 186 -9.33 -16.58 16.68
CA GLU A 186 -10.73 -16.76 16.25
C GLU A 186 -11.05 -16.07 14.92
N GLY A 187 -10.30 -15.01 14.56
CA GLY A 187 -10.52 -14.22 13.35
C GLY A 187 -9.76 -14.73 12.12
N ASP A 188 -8.93 -15.76 12.29
CA ASP A 188 -8.04 -16.25 11.24
C ASP A 188 -8.70 -17.29 10.33
N LEU A 189 -9.41 -16.77 9.34
CA LEU A 189 -10.15 -17.56 8.37
C LEU A 189 -9.21 -18.26 7.39
N ASN A 190 -9.54 -19.51 7.03
CA ASN A 190 -8.72 -20.31 6.11
C ASN A 190 -8.62 -19.65 4.73
N CYS A 191 -9.70 -19.04 4.25
CA CYS A 191 -9.70 -18.33 2.97
C CYS A 191 -8.69 -17.17 2.93
N GLN A 192 -8.53 -16.41 4.02
CA GLN A 192 -7.60 -15.27 4.07
C GLN A 192 -6.14 -15.73 4.01
N LYS A 193 -5.81 -16.87 4.62
CA LYS A 193 -4.47 -17.48 4.53
C LYS A 193 -4.11 -17.82 3.10
N VAL A 194 -5.03 -18.47 2.38
CA VAL A 194 -4.83 -18.88 0.99
C VAL A 194 -4.59 -17.65 0.12
N PHE A 195 -5.40 -16.60 0.27
CA PHE A 195 -5.23 -15.38 -0.49
C PHE A 195 -3.87 -14.72 -0.24
N GLY A 196 -3.39 -14.71 1.01
CA GLY A 196 -2.05 -14.25 1.35
C GLY A 196 -0.94 -15.04 0.65
N VAL A 197 -1.07 -16.37 0.56
CA VAL A 197 -0.09 -17.23 -0.13
C VAL A 197 -0.10 -16.97 -1.65
N VAL A 198 -1.28 -16.87 -2.26
CA VAL A 198 -1.43 -16.63 -3.70
C VAL A 198 -0.87 -15.26 -4.10
N THR A 199 -1.22 -14.22 -3.34
CA THR A 199 -0.73 -12.86 -3.60
C THR A 199 0.78 -12.74 -3.37
N GLY A 200 1.32 -13.39 -2.33
CA GLY A 200 2.77 -13.45 -2.09
C GLY A 200 3.55 -14.17 -3.18
N SER A 201 3.02 -15.30 -3.67
CA SER A 201 3.66 -16.10 -4.73
C SER A 201 3.72 -15.36 -6.07
N SER A 202 2.67 -14.60 -6.38
CA SER A 202 2.57 -13.82 -7.63
C SER A 202 3.62 -12.71 -7.71
N ARG A 203 3.98 -12.12 -6.56
CA ARG A 203 4.95 -11.02 -6.50
C ARG A 203 6.38 -11.45 -6.82
N ASN A 204 6.70 -12.74 -6.65
CA ASN A 204 8.05 -13.25 -6.89
C ASN A 204 8.35 -13.54 -8.38
N HIS A 205 7.31 -13.56 -9.24
CA HIS A 205 7.50 -13.85 -10.67
C HIS A 205 7.77 -12.60 -11.51
N THR A 206 7.23 -11.44 -11.11
CA THR A 206 7.37 -10.19 -11.87
C THR A 206 8.78 -9.59 -11.79
N SER A 207 9.59 -9.92 -10.78
CA SER A 207 10.95 -9.38 -10.65
C SER A 207 12.00 -10.03 -11.58
N ARG A 208 11.63 -11.01 -12.42
CA ARG A 208 12.58 -11.71 -13.31
C ARG A 208 12.46 -11.38 -14.79
N THR A 209 11.51 -10.53 -15.20
CA THR A 209 11.35 -10.18 -16.62
C THR A 209 11.36 -8.67 -16.78
N HIS A 210 12.29 -8.18 -17.59
CA HIS A 210 12.45 -6.78 -18.03
C HIS A 210 13.19 -5.80 -17.11
N GLN A 211 14.51 -5.94 -17.06
CA GLN A 211 15.38 -4.81 -17.39
C GLN A 211 16.05 -5.11 -18.73
N PRO A 212 15.58 -4.56 -19.87
CA PRO A 212 16.47 -4.40 -21.01
C PRO A 212 17.55 -3.40 -20.61
N GLU A 213 18.81 -3.84 -20.53
CA GLU A 213 19.96 -2.96 -20.45
C GLU A 213 19.92 -1.99 -21.63
N ALA A 214 19.57 -0.74 -21.36
CA ALA A 214 19.72 0.34 -22.32
C ALA A 214 21.23 0.61 -22.47
N ASN A 215 21.79 0.14 -23.59
CA ASN A 215 23.13 0.52 -24.03
C ASN A 215 23.20 2.05 -24.17
N ALA A 216 23.84 2.71 -23.21
CA ALA A 216 24.13 4.14 -23.29
C ALA A 216 25.13 4.43 -24.43
N PRO A 217 24.86 5.41 -25.31
CA PRO A 217 25.82 5.81 -26.33
C PRO A 217 27.02 6.52 -25.69
N ARG A 218 28.23 6.02 -25.95
CA ARG A 218 29.49 6.74 -25.66
C ARG A 218 29.61 7.92 -26.62
N HIS A 219 29.45 9.14 -26.12
CA HIS A 219 29.98 10.31 -26.79
C HIS A 219 31.52 10.29 -26.70
N LYS A 220 32.17 10.40 -27.86
CA LYS A 220 33.58 10.76 -28.01
C LYS A 220 33.68 12.27 -28.21
#